data_AF-A0A7V5C8V1-F1
#
_entry.id   AF-A0A7V5C8V1-F1
#
_cell.length_a   1.000
_cell.length_b   1.000
_cell.length_c   1.000
_cell.angle_alpha   90.00
_cell.angle_beta   90.00
_cell.angle_gamma   90.00
#
_symmetry.space_group_name_H-M   'P 1'
#
loop_
_entity.id
_entity.type
_entity.pdbx_description
1 polymer ?
#
loop_
_entity_poly.entity_id
_entity_poly.type
_entity_poly.pdbx_seq_one_letter_code
_entity_poly.pdbx_strand_id
1 'polypeptide(L)'
;MTEMCEIRSPLWPGARLPARLVDPVAFFTALVLAPLLVAAGFFWVVLIPVFAVPFGVPFYLLPGAPLMAHRLRHHPARASDFAWLGLVANLGTPIIIALAALLGGDTRLLQMFGFFFGFGLIFAPAWCAVFALIYRRLERPVYAQPIPKGAFA
;
A
#
# COMPACT_ATOMS: atom_id res chain seq x y z
N MET A 1 2.98 -8.53 44.49
CA MET A 1 2.72 -9.19 43.19
C MET A 1 1.42 -8.61 42.68
N THR A 2 1.51 -7.52 41.90
CA THR A 2 0.35 -6.72 41.51
C THR A 2 0.11 -6.95 40.02
N GLU A 3 -0.84 -7.81 39.69
CA GLU A 3 -1.32 -7.92 38.31
C GLU A 3 -2.08 -6.64 37.94
N MET A 4 -1.60 -5.92 36.93
CA MET A 4 -2.37 -4.86 36.28
C MET A 4 -3.35 -5.52 35.31
N CYS A 5 -4.62 -5.59 35.69
CA CYS A 5 -5.72 -5.86 34.75
C CYS A 5 -5.79 -4.73 33.71
N GLU A 6 -5.49 -5.05 32.45
CA GLU A 6 -5.69 -4.15 31.32
C GLU A 6 -7.20 -4.03 31.04
N ILE A 7 -7.84 -3.01 31.62
CA ILE A 7 -9.25 -2.70 31.38
C ILE A 7 -9.39 -2.15 29.94
N ARG A 8 -9.70 -3.03 28.98
CA ARG A 8 -10.15 -2.62 27.63
C ARG A 8 -11.59 -2.14 27.70
N SER A 9 -11.78 -0.86 27.99
CA SER A 9 -13.09 -0.22 27.94
C SER A 9 -13.42 0.30 26.53
N PRO A 10 -14.65 0.08 26.00
CA PRO A 10 -15.09 0.61 24.71
C PRO A 10 -15.31 2.14 24.72
N LEU A 11 -15.33 2.78 25.89
CA LEU A 11 -15.51 4.23 26.03
C LEU A 11 -14.19 5.01 26.11
N TRP A 12 -13.06 4.32 26.33
CA TRP A 12 -11.75 4.94 26.21
C TRP A 12 -11.16 4.60 24.84
N PRO A 13 -10.90 5.59 23.97
CA PRO A 13 -10.14 5.33 22.76
C PRO A 13 -8.78 4.76 23.17
N GLY A 14 -8.54 3.51 22.79
CA GLY A 14 -7.27 2.83 23.05
C GLY A 14 -6.10 3.71 22.63
N ALA A 15 -5.00 3.67 23.39
CA ALA A 15 -3.84 4.52 23.16
C ALA A 15 -3.46 4.54 21.68
N ARG A 16 -3.69 5.67 21.00
CA ARG A 16 -3.31 5.83 19.59
C ARG A 16 -1.82 5.59 19.49
N LEU A 17 -1.41 4.61 18.67
CA LEU A 17 0.00 4.34 18.42
C LEU A 17 0.66 5.65 17.98
N PRO A 18 1.76 6.06 18.63
CA PRO A 18 2.44 7.30 18.28
C PRO A 18 2.87 7.25 16.81
N ALA A 19 2.57 8.33 16.09
CA ALA A 19 2.84 8.43 14.67
C ALA A 19 4.35 8.34 14.41
N ARG A 20 4.76 7.58 13.39
CA ARG A 20 6.14 7.52 12.90
C ARG A 20 6.32 8.47 11.72
N LEU A 21 7.53 8.99 11.58
CA LEU A 21 7.91 9.74 10.40
C LEU A 21 8.23 8.74 9.29
N VAL A 22 7.63 8.89 8.10
CA VAL A 22 7.93 8.02 6.96
C VAL A 22 9.23 8.48 6.32
N ASP A 23 10.19 7.58 6.12
CA ASP A 23 11.43 7.89 5.39
C ASP A 23 11.07 8.14 3.92
N PRO A 24 11.15 9.38 3.41
CA PRO A 24 10.69 9.70 2.06
C PRO A 24 11.56 9.02 1.00
N VAL A 25 12.87 8.89 1.24
CA VAL A 25 13.79 8.27 0.29
C VAL A 25 13.51 6.78 0.19
N ALA A 26 13.39 6.10 1.34
CA ALA A 26 13.04 4.68 1.36
C ALA A 26 11.64 4.44 0.75
N PHE A 27 10.68 5.34 1.02
CA PHE A 27 9.33 5.27 0.48
C PHE A 27 9.32 5.35 -1.05
N PHE A 28 9.86 6.42 -1.64
CA PHE A 28 9.86 6.57 -3.11
C PHE A 28 10.70 5.49 -3.79
N THR A 29 11.83 5.10 -3.19
CA THR A 29 12.66 4.01 -3.73
C THR A 29 11.89 2.70 -3.75
N ALA A 30 11.23 2.33 -2.65
CA ALA A 30 10.40 1.13 -2.59
C ALA A 30 9.19 1.21 -3.53
N LEU A 31 8.59 2.41 -3.68
CA LEU A 31 7.43 2.66 -4.52
C LEU A 31 7.72 2.43 -6.01
N VAL A 32 8.93 2.79 -6.46
CA VAL A 32 9.39 2.56 -7.84
C VAL A 32 9.95 1.14 -8.01
N LEU A 33 10.76 0.67 -7.05
CA LEU A 33 11.46 -0.60 -7.19
C LEU A 33 10.54 -1.82 -7.05
N ALA A 34 9.50 -1.74 -6.22
CA ALA A 34 8.56 -2.84 -6.03
C ALA A 34 7.83 -3.27 -7.32
N PRO A 35 7.17 -2.36 -8.08
CA PRO A 35 6.53 -2.75 -9.33
C PRO A 35 7.53 -3.24 -10.37
N LEU A 36 8.75 -2.69 -10.41
CA LEU A 36 9.81 -3.16 -11.32
C LEU A 36 10.27 -4.58 -10.98
N LEU A 37 10.49 -4.89 -9.71
CA LEU A 37 10.91 -6.25 -9.29
C LEU A 37 9.81 -7.28 -9.50
N VAL A 38 8.55 -6.92 -9.23
CA VAL A 38 7.42 -7.82 -9.50
C VAL A 38 7.23 -7.98 -11.00
N ALA A 39 7.31 -6.91 -11.79
CA ALA A 39 7.26 -7.02 -13.24
C ALA A 39 8.40 -7.91 -13.78
N ALA A 40 9.64 -7.72 -13.32
CA ALA A 40 10.77 -8.55 -13.74
C ALA A 40 10.61 -10.02 -13.33
N GLY A 41 10.07 -10.30 -12.14
CA GLY A 41 9.84 -11.67 -11.67
C GLY A 41 8.71 -12.38 -12.43
N PHE A 42 7.61 -11.68 -12.70
CA PHE A 42 6.45 -12.24 -13.40
C PHE A 42 6.57 -12.18 -14.93
N PHE A 43 7.47 -11.37 -15.48
CA PHE A 43 7.78 -11.31 -16.91
C PHE A 43 8.14 -12.71 -17.46
N TRP A 44 8.94 -13.47 -16.71
CA TRP A 44 9.34 -14.82 -17.09
C TRP A 44 8.22 -15.87 -16.96
N VAL A 45 7.22 -15.61 -16.13
CA VAL A 45 6.16 -16.58 -15.79
C VAL A 45 4.89 -16.36 -16.61
N VAL A 46 4.53 -15.10 -16.85
CA VAL A 46 3.23 -14.72 -17.45
C VAL A 46 3.41 -13.96 -18.77
N LEU A 47 4.66 -13.71 -19.22
CA LEU A 47 4.95 -12.93 -20.44
C LEU A 47 4.23 -11.57 -20.47
N ILE A 48 3.92 -11.02 -19.28
CA ILE A 48 3.25 -9.74 -19.17
C ILE A 48 4.20 -8.70 -19.74
N PRO A 49 3.78 -7.94 -20.78
CA PRO A 49 4.63 -6.93 -21.35
C PRO A 49 5.02 -5.94 -20.24
N VAL A 50 6.31 -5.61 -20.12
CA VAL A 50 6.81 -4.57 -19.21
C VAL A 50 6.06 -3.24 -19.41
N PHE A 51 5.44 -3.06 -20.59
CA PHE A 51 4.51 -1.98 -20.92
C PHE A 51 3.28 -1.88 -19.99
N ALA A 52 2.88 -2.92 -19.26
CA ALA A 52 1.80 -2.83 -18.28
C ALA A 52 2.14 -1.92 -17.09
N VAL A 53 3.43 -1.71 -16.80
CA VAL A 53 3.89 -0.86 -15.69
C VAL A 53 3.42 0.59 -15.87
N PRO A 54 3.70 1.30 -16.98
CA PRO A 54 3.22 2.67 -17.16
C PRO A 54 1.68 2.79 -17.23
N PHE A 55 0.96 1.78 -17.73
CA PHE A 55 -0.51 1.80 -17.75
C PHE A 55 -1.14 1.56 -16.37
N GLY A 56 -0.51 0.73 -15.53
CA GLY A 56 -0.98 0.49 -14.16
C GLY A 56 -0.62 1.62 -13.18
N VAL A 57 0.51 2.29 -13.40
CA VAL A 57 1.05 3.30 -12.48
C VAL A 57 0.02 4.34 -12.05
N PRO A 58 -0.73 5.04 -12.93
CA PRO A 58 -1.69 6.05 -12.51
C PRO A 58 -2.81 5.47 -11.64
N PHE A 59 -3.36 4.32 -12.03
CA PHE A 59 -4.54 3.74 -11.38
C PHE A 59 -4.23 3.07 -10.04
N TYR A 60 -3.03 2.48 -9.90
CA TYR A 60 -2.63 1.80 -8.66
C TYR A 60 -1.87 2.71 -7.69
N LEU A 61 -1.01 3.63 -8.17
CA LEU A 61 -0.17 4.45 -7.30
C LEU A 61 -0.90 5.65 -6.71
N LEU A 62 -1.80 6.31 -7.46
CA LEU A 62 -2.54 7.46 -6.94
C LEU A 62 -3.33 7.14 -5.66
N PRO A 63 -4.10 6.03 -5.59
CA PRO A 63 -4.74 5.62 -4.33
C PRO A 63 -3.83 4.79 -3.43
N GLY A 64 -2.90 4.00 -3.99
CA GLY A 64 -2.04 3.10 -3.22
C GLY A 64 -1.01 3.82 -2.36
N ALA A 65 -0.32 4.82 -2.90
CA ALA A 65 0.72 5.56 -2.19
C ALA A 65 0.22 6.23 -0.89
N PRO A 66 -0.89 7.00 -0.88
CA PRO A 66 -1.39 7.60 0.37
C PRO A 66 -1.84 6.54 1.38
N LEU A 67 -2.42 5.44 0.93
CA LEU A 67 -2.85 4.34 1.80
C LEU A 67 -1.66 3.66 2.48
N MET A 68 -0.59 3.42 1.72
CA MET A 68 0.66 2.83 2.22
C MET A 68 1.38 3.78 3.18
N ALA A 69 1.46 5.07 2.85
CA ALA A 69 2.04 6.09 3.73
C ALA A 69 1.24 6.21 5.04
N HIS A 70 -0.09 6.17 4.97
CA HIS A 70 -0.96 6.18 6.15
C HIS A 70 -0.72 4.95 7.04
N ARG A 71 -0.60 3.75 6.45
CA ARG A 71 -0.30 2.52 7.20
C ARG A 71 1.07 2.58 7.88
N LEU A 72 2.11 3.06 7.17
CA LEU A 72 3.47 3.19 7.71
C LEU A 72 3.55 4.15 8.91
N ARG A 73 2.74 5.21 8.92
CA ARG A 73 2.67 6.16 10.04
C ARG A 73 2.24 5.51 11.35
N HIS A 74 1.44 4.44 11.29
CA HIS A 74 0.86 3.83 12.48
C HIS A 74 1.41 2.43 12.77
N HIS A 75 1.97 1.75 11.77
CA HIS A 75 2.38 0.35 11.87
C HIS A 75 3.69 0.09 11.12
N PRO A 76 4.52 -0.85 11.63
CA PRO A 76 5.75 -1.23 10.94
C PRO A 76 5.45 -1.89 9.59
N ALA A 77 6.37 -1.75 8.63
CA ALA A 77 6.28 -2.35 7.31
C ALA A 77 6.37 -3.89 7.35
N ARG A 78 5.21 -4.55 7.49
CA ARG A 78 5.08 -6.02 7.41
C ARG A 78 4.54 -6.43 6.05
N ALA A 79 5.21 -7.37 5.39
CA ALA A 79 4.84 -7.82 4.05
C ALA A 79 3.40 -8.37 3.99
N SER A 80 2.97 -9.14 4.98
CA SER A 80 1.61 -9.68 5.09
C SER A 80 0.54 -8.60 5.18
N ASP A 81 0.77 -7.60 6.03
CA ASP A 81 -0.19 -6.52 6.27
C ASP A 81 -0.35 -5.67 5.02
N PHE A 82 0.76 -5.39 4.33
CA PHE A 82 0.75 -4.63 3.09
C PHE A 82 0.19 -5.44 1.91
N ALA A 83 0.43 -6.75 1.85
CA ALA A 83 -0.24 -7.62 0.88
C ALA A 83 -1.75 -7.53 1.05
N TRP A 84 -2.24 -7.63 2.29
CA TRP A 84 -3.66 -7.53 2.59
C TRP A 84 -4.22 -6.15 2.27
N LEU A 85 -3.47 -5.09 2.57
CA LEU A 85 -3.79 -3.73 2.19
C LEU A 85 -3.95 -3.59 0.66
N GLY A 86 -3.05 -4.17 -0.12
CA GLY A 86 -3.10 -4.17 -1.58
C GLY A 86 -4.32 -4.94 -2.13
N LEU A 87 -4.65 -6.09 -1.54
CA LEU A 87 -5.84 -6.84 -1.92
C LEU A 87 -7.13 -6.05 -1.62
N VAL A 88 -7.25 -5.49 -0.42
CA VAL A 88 -8.40 -4.67 -0.02
C VAL A 88 -8.50 -3.42 -0.88
N ALA A 89 -7.38 -2.76 -1.20
CA ALA A 89 -7.37 -1.64 -2.12
C ALA A 89 -7.86 -2.02 -3.52
N ASN A 90 -7.52 -3.23 -4.01
CA ASN A 90 -8.02 -3.72 -5.29
C ASN A 90 -9.54 -3.97 -5.30
N LEU A 91 -10.17 -4.19 -4.15
CA LEU A 91 -11.64 -4.25 -4.07
C LEU A 91 -12.30 -2.88 -4.36
N GLY A 92 -11.54 -1.79 -4.27
CA GLY A 92 -11.96 -0.45 -4.70
C GLY A 92 -11.84 -0.20 -6.20
N THR A 93 -11.08 -1.03 -6.93
CA THR A 93 -10.88 -0.91 -8.39
C THR A 93 -12.20 -0.84 -9.20
N PRO A 94 -13.26 -1.63 -8.90
CA PRO A 94 -14.55 -1.50 -9.59
C PRO A 94 -15.17 -0.10 -9.45
N ILE A 95 -15.07 0.50 -8.27
CA ILE A 95 -15.61 1.84 -7.98
C ILE A 95 -14.84 2.89 -8.79
N ILE A 96 -13.51 2.80 -8.79
CA ILE A 96 -12.63 3.73 -9.52
C ILE A 96 -12.89 3.64 -11.03
N ILE A 97 -13.00 2.44 -11.59
CA ILE A 97 -13.28 2.23 -13.02
C ILE A 97 -14.68 2.74 -13.38
N ALA A 98 -15.69 2.48 -12.56
CA ALA A 98 -17.05 2.98 -12.79
C ALA A 98 -17.09 4.52 -12.79
N LEU A 99 -16.43 5.17 -11.83
CA LEU A 99 -16.33 6.63 -11.79
C LEU A 99 -15.58 7.19 -13.00
N ALA A 100 -14.47 6.57 -13.40
CA ALA A 100 -13.70 7.00 -14.57
C ALA A 100 -14.51 6.86 -15.87
N ALA A 101 -15.27 5.77 -16.03
CA ALA A 101 -16.14 5.57 -17.18
C ALA A 101 -17.29 6.59 -17.23
N LEU A 102 -17.88 6.93 -16.08
CA LEU A 102 -18.94 7.94 -15.99
C LEU A 102 -18.43 9.35 -16.32
N LEU A 103 -17.26 9.72 -15.82
CA LEU A 103 -16.67 11.04 -16.03
C LEU A 103 -16.07 11.21 -17.44
N GLY A 104 -15.51 10.15 -18.02
CA GLY A 104 -14.89 10.17 -19.34
C GLY A 104 -15.83 9.81 -20.49
N GLY A 105 -17.01 9.24 -20.21
CA GLY A 105 -17.95 8.75 -21.22
C GLY A 105 -17.46 7.52 -22.00
N ASP A 106 -16.33 6.92 -21.62
CA ASP A 106 -15.73 5.78 -22.32
C ASP A 106 -16.08 4.45 -21.63
N THR A 107 -16.99 3.70 -22.24
CA THR A 107 -17.42 2.38 -21.76
C THR A 107 -16.39 1.28 -22.01
N ARG A 108 -15.32 1.52 -22.78
CA ARG A 108 -14.22 0.54 -22.94
C ARG A 108 -13.52 0.24 -21.63
N LEU A 109 -13.48 1.19 -20.70
CA LEU A 109 -12.95 0.98 -19.35
C LEU A 109 -13.73 -0.11 -18.59
N LEU A 110 -15.05 -0.18 -18.79
CA LEU A 110 -15.89 -1.23 -18.21
C LEU A 110 -15.61 -2.59 -18.83
N GLN A 111 -15.27 -2.65 -20.13
CA GLN A 111 -14.88 -3.90 -20.80
C GLN A 111 -13.52 -4.41 -20.32
N MET A 112 -12.59 -3.50 -20.00
CA MET A 112 -11.27 -3.82 -19.45
C MET A 112 -11.29 -4.11 -17.94
N PHE A 113 -12.44 -3.97 -17.27
CA PHE A 113 -12.59 -4.23 -15.84
C PHE A 113 -12.06 -5.59 -15.40
N GLY A 114 -12.47 -6.66 -16.09
CA GLY A 114 -12.08 -8.02 -15.74
C GLY A 114 -10.56 -8.21 -15.79
N PHE A 115 -9.90 -7.53 -16.73
CA PHE A 115 -8.45 -7.52 -16.84
C PHE A 115 -7.81 -6.78 -15.65
N PHE A 116 -8.16 -5.52 -15.40
CA PHE A 116 -7.57 -4.73 -14.32
C PHE A 116 -7.86 -5.29 -12.92
N PHE A 117 -9.09 -5.72 -12.67
CA PHE A 117 -9.50 -6.29 -11.39
C PHE A 117 -8.86 -7.67 -11.19
N GLY A 118 -8.91 -8.54 -12.20
CA GLY A 118 -8.36 -9.89 -12.14
C GLY A 118 -6.85 -9.90 -11.95
N PHE A 119 -6.11 -9.10 -12.73
CA PHE A 119 -4.68 -8.91 -12.50
C PHE A 119 -4.41 -8.27 -11.14
N GLY A 120 -5.20 -7.26 -10.75
CA GLY A 120 -5.08 -6.60 -9.46
C GLY A 120 -5.18 -7.54 -8.26
N LEU A 121 -5.92 -8.65 -8.34
CA LEU A 121 -6.03 -9.63 -7.25
C LEU A 121 -4.69 -10.31 -6.92
N ILE A 122 -3.78 -10.41 -7.89
CA ILE A 122 -2.46 -11.04 -7.73
C ILE A 122 -1.39 -9.96 -7.60
N PHE A 123 -1.42 -8.96 -8.49
CA PHE A 123 -0.36 -7.97 -8.59
C PHE A 123 -0.43 -6.91 -7.49
N ALA A 124 -1.61 -6.48 -7.05
CA ALA A 124 -1.72 -5.51 -5.97
C ALA A 124 -1.15 -6.03 -4.63
N PRO A 125 -1.52 -7.24 -4.14
CA PRO A 125 -0.90 -7.76 -2.92
C PRO A 125 0.60 -8.03 -3.11
N ALA A 126 1.04 -8.53 -4.27
CA ALA A 126 2.46 -8.77 -4.54
C ALA A 126 3.28 -7.47 -4.52
N TRP A 127 2.81 -6.41 -5.18
CA TRP A 127 3.45 -5.09 -5.19
C TRP A 127 3.57 -4.53 -3.78
N CYS A 128 2.47 -4.54 -3.01
CA CYS A 128 2.49 -3.99 -1.67
C CYS A 128 3.36 -4.82 -0.71
N ALA A 129 3.39 -6.15 -0.87
CA ALA A 129 4.28 -7.02 -0.11
C ALA A 129 5.76 -6.71 -0.38
N VAL A 130 6.14 -6.66 -1.67
CA VAL A 130 7.51 -6.37 -2.09
C VAL A 130 7.92 -4.95 -1.68
N PHE A 131 7.03 -3.97 -1.80
CA PHE A 131 7.24 -2.64 -1.27
C PHE A 131 7.61 -2.68 0.22
N ALA A 132 6.83 -3.38 1.06
CA ALA A 132 7.09 -3.43 2.49
C ALA A 132 8.44 -4.10 2.80
N LEU A 133 8.83 -5.11 2.02
CA LEU A 133 10.14 -5.77 2.15
C LEU A 133 11.30 -4.82 1.82
N ILE A 134 11.18 -4.04 0.74
CA ILE A 134 12.20 -3.07 0.32
C ILE A 134 12.26 -1.91 1.31
N TYR A 135 11.11 -1.32 1.64
CA TYR A 135 11.01 -0.20 2.57
C TYR A 135 11.65 -0.56 3.91
N ARG A 136 11.33 -1.73 4.48
CA ARG A 136 11.93 -2.19 5.75
C ARG A 136 13.45 -2.36 5.69
N ARG A 137 14.01 -2.67 4.52
CA ARG A 137 15.47 -2.80 4.33
C ARG A 137 16.16 -1.44 4.17
N LEU A 138 15.46 -0.45 3.62
CA LEU A 138 16.00 0.88 3.37
C LEU A 138 15.72 1.88 4.50
N GLU A 139 14.69 1.63 5.31
CA GLU A 139 14.26 2.50 6.41
C GLU A 139 15.39 2.71 7.41
N ARG A 140 15.78 3.97 7.60
CA ARG A 140 16.83 4.31 8.56
C ARG A 140 16.28 4.27 10.00
N PRO A 141 17.11 3.93 11.00
CA PRO A 141 16.67 3.82 12.40
C PRO A 141 16.01 5.08 12.97
N VAL A 142 16.38 6.25 12.47
CA VAL A 142 15.81 7.55 12.87
C VAL A 142 14.31 7.65 12.55
N TYR A 143 13.87 7.06 11.43
CA TYR A 143 12.46 7.09 10.99
C TYR A 143 11.63 5.96 11.62
N ALA A 144 12.29 4.86 12.03
CA ALA A 144 11.62 3.71 12.67
C ALA A 144 11.04 4.03 14.07
N GLN A 145 11.51 5.13 14.68
CA GLN A 145 11.12 5.59 16.01
C GLN A 145 9.77 6.33 15.98
N PRO A 146 8.87 6.06 16.94
CA PRO A 146 7.67 6.86 17.10
C PRO A 146 7.99 8.30 17.56
N ILE A 147 7.28 9.28 17.01
CA ILE A 147 7.45 10.69 17.38
C ILE A 147 6.99 10.85 18.85
N PRO A 148 7.85 11.42 19.73
CA PRO A 148 7.48 11.70 21.11
C PRO A 148 6.26 12.63 21.17
N LYS A 149 5.27 12.30 22.02
CA LYS A 149 4.14 13.20 22.30
C LYS A 149 4.68 14.47 22.96
N GLY A 150 4.59 15.62 22.28
CA GLY A 150 5.04 16.93 22.80
C GLY A 150 6.20 17.59 22.06
N ALA A 151 6.74 16.99 20.99
CA ALA A 151 7.90 17.54 20.27
C ALA A 151 7.64 18.83 19.45
N PHE A 152 6.38 19.28 19.35
CA PHE A 152 5.97 20.48 18.59
C PHE A 152 4.94 21.33 19.36
N ALA A 153 4.92 21.22 20.69
CA ALA A 153 4.10 22.11 21.54
C ALA A 153 4.84 23.42 21.79
#